data_AF-A0A256YPA0-F1
#
_entry.id   AF-A0A256YPA0-F1
#
_cell.length_a   1.000
_cell.length_b   1.000
_cell.length_c   1.000
_cell.angle_alpha   90.00
_cell.angle_beta   90.00
_cell.angle_gamma   90.00
#
_symmetry.space_group_name_H-M   'P 1'
#
loop_
_entity.id
_entity.type
_entity.pdbx_description
1 polymer ?
#
loop_
_entity_poly.entity_id
_entity_poly.type
_entity_poly.pdbx_seq_one_letter_code
_entity_poly.pdbx_strand_id
1 'polypeptide(L)'
;MASGDKMYFENLLSEFEKKFKNHGSFPLFSGESINDIVDKFNVPPQPGVYVIYGCTSEREEIIYIGRSGSMNQDGSFRNQSLKKRLTMKQGGVYRKEFF
;
A
#
# COMPACT_ATOMS: atom_id res chain seq x y z
N MET A 1 -16.21 -11.24 1.83
CA MET A 1 -15.37 -12.37 1.37
C MET A 1 -15.85 -13.64 2.07
N ALA A 2 -15.83 -14.80 1.41
CA ALA A 2 -16.09 -16.05 2.10
C ALA A 2 -15.00 -16.29 3.16
N SER A 3 -15.34 -16.93 4.29
CA SER A 3 -14.41 -17.16 5.42
C SER A 3 -13.10 -17.82 4.98
N GLY A 4 -13.16 -18.73 3.99
CA GLY A 4 -11.99 -19.40 3.41
C GLY A 4 -11.05 -18.48 2.61
N ASP A 5 -11.60 -17.52 1.86
CA ASP A 5 -10.81 -16.60 1.03
C ASP A 5 -9.98 -15.64 1.89
N LYS A 6 -10.56 -15.18 3.00
CA LYS A 6 -9.86 -14.31 3.96
C LYS A 6 -8.68 -15.07 4.57
N MET A 7 -8.91 -16.29 5.04
CA MET A 7 -7.84 -17.11 5.64
C MET A 7 -6.71 -17.40 4.64
N TYR A 8 -7.04 -17.67 3.38
CA TYR A 8 -6.04 -17.86 2.33
C TYR A 8 -5.17 -16.60 2.13
N PHE A 9 -5.80 -15.43 2.06
CA PHE A 9 -5.08 -14.18 1.86
C PHE A 9 -4.17 -13.81 3.03
N GLU A 10 -4.64 -13.98 4.27
CA GLU A 10 -3.81 -13.76 5.47
C GLU A 10 -2.58 -14.70 5.51
N ASN A 11 -2.77 -15.96 5.11
CA ASN A 11 -1.67 -16.91 5.00
C ASN A 11 -0.66 -16.46 3.93
N LEU A 12 -1.14 -16.02 2.77
CA LEU A 12 -0.30 -15.50 1.70
C LEU A 12 0.50 -14.27 2.15
N LEU A 13 -0.15 -13.33 2.86
CA LEU A 13 0.53 -12.18 3.44
C LEU A 13 1.62 -12.59 4.43
N SER A 14 1.32 -13.53 5.33
CA SER A 14 2.31 -14.03 6.30
C SER A 14 3.54 -14.63 5.61
N GLU A 15 3.35 -15.36 4.50
CA GLU A 15 4.46 -15.86 3.69
C GLU A 15 5.27 -14.74 3.04
N PHE A 16 4.60 -13.71 2.54
CA PHE A 16 5.25 -12.53 1.97
C PHE A 16 6.09 -11.77 3.00
N GLU A 17 5.56 -11.56 4.21
CA GLU A 17 6.29 -10.88 5.29
C GLU A 17 7.53 -11.66 5.73
N LYS A 18 7.45 -13.00 5.77
CA LYS A 18 8.62 -13.86 6.03
C LYS A 18 9.68 -13.72 4.92
N LYS A 19 9.25 -13.60 3.67
CA LYS A 19 10.15 -13.49 2.51
C LYS A 19 10.77 -12.10 2.36
N PHE A 20 10.00 -11.05 2.64
CA PHE A 20 10.38 -9.66 2.43
C PHE A 20 10.46 -8.92 3.76
N LYS A 21 11.67 -8.91 4.36
CA LYS A 21 11.94 -8.31 5.67
C LYS A 21 11.55 -6.83 5.80
N ASN A 22 11.50 -6.09 4.69
CA ASN A 22 11.06 -4.70 4.66
C ASN A 22 9.57 -4.65 4.35
N HIS A 23 8.77 -4.74 5.40
CA HIS A 23 7.31 -4.62 5.34
C HIS A 23 6.81 -3.77 6.51
N GLY A 24 5.54 -3.35 6.44
CA GLY A 24 4.91 -2.57 7.50
C GLY A 24 3.50 -2.15 7.10
N SER A 25 2.76 -1.65 8.08
CA SER A 25 1.41 -1.14 7.93
C SER A 25 1.24 0.13 8.74
N PHE A 26 0.29 0.98 8.34
CA PHE A 26 -0.09 2.16 9.08
C PHE A 26 -1.57 2.47 8.87
N PRO A 27 -2.27 2.98 9.89
CA PRO A 27 -3.60 3.52 9.71
C PRO A 27 -3.54 4.88 9.00
N LEU A 28 -4.60 5.19 8.26
CA LEU A 28 -4.87 6.53 7.74
C LEU A 28 -6.31 6.87 8.07
N PHE A 29 -6.51 7.84 8.95
CA PHE A 29 -7.83 8.28 9.39
C PHE A 29 -8.35 9.45 8.54
N SER A 30 -9.66 9.64 8.57
CA SER A 30 -10.29 10.79 7.91
C SER A 30 -9.71 12.10 8.43
N GLY A 31 -9.39 13.01 7.50
CA GLY A 31 -8.75 14.29 7.80
C GLY A 31 -7.23 14.26 7.84
N GLU A 32 -6.59 13.09 7.93
CA GLU A 32 -5.13 13.00 7.94
C GLU A 32 -4.50 13.29 6.57
N SER A 33 -3.26 13.81 6.60
CA SER A 33 -2.42 13.98 5.42
C SER A 33 -1.66 12.68 5.15
N ILE A 34 -1.87 12.10 3.98
CA ILE A 34 -1.12 10.91 3.57
C ILE A 34 0.39 11.20 3.48
N ASN A 35 0.80 12.44 3.16
CA ASN A 35 2.22 12.80 3.13
C ASN A 35 2.84 12.67 4.53
N ASP A 36 2.18 13.24 5.54
CA ASP A 36 2.65 13.26 6.92
C ASP A 36 2.70 11.83 7.48
N ILE A 37 1.71 11.00 7.14
CA ILE A 37 1.67 9.60 7.58
C ILE A 37 2.79 8.78 6.94
N VAL A 38 3.03 8.89 5.64
CA VAL A 38 4.12 8.12 5.01
C VAL A 38 5.50 8.55 5.52
N ASP A 39 5.66 9.80 5.94
CA ASP A 39 6.86 10.30 6.61
C ASP A 39 6.98 9.75 8.03
N LYS A 40 5.92 9.88 8.84
CA LYS A 40 5.85 9.39 10.22
C LYS A 40 6.18 7.90 10.34
N PHE A 41 5.70 7.09 9.38
CA PHE A 41 5.93 5.65 9.35
C PHE A 41 7.16 5.24 8.53
N ASN A 42 8.00 6.20 8.12
CA ASN A 42 9.26 5.95 7.41
C ASN A 42 9.09 5.05 6.17
N VAL A 43 8.01 5.27 5.40
CA VAL A 43 7.75 4.46 4.20
C VAL A 43 8.93 4.59 3.24
N PRO A 44 9.55 3.47 2.81
CA PRO A 44 10.78 3.53 2.06
C PRO A 44 10.57 4.19 0.69
N PRO A 45 11.49 5.06 0.25
CA PRO A 45 11.47 5.63 -1.10
C PRO A 45 11.99 4.63 -2.14
N GLN A 46 11.56 3.38 -2.07
CA GLN A 46 11.98 2.27 -2.94
C GLN A 46 10.78 1.65 -3.68
N PRO A 47 10.99 0.86 -4.75
CA PRO A 47 9.96 0.00 -5.34
C PRO A 47 9.31 -0.94 -4.31
N GLY A 48 8.07 -1.34 -4.56
CA GLY A 48 7.36 -2.24 -3.66
C GLY A 48 5.89 -2.44 -4.02
N VAL A 49 5.24 -3.36 -3.31
CA VAL A 49 3.81 -3.64 -3.39
C VAL A 49 3.10 -3.06 -2.17
N TYR A 50 1.81 -2.75 -2.31
CA TYR A 50 0.98 -2.27 -1.21
C TYR A 50 -0.44 -2.78 -1.35
N VAL A 51 -1.09 -2.97 -0.20
CA VAL A 51 -2.50 -3.34 -0.06
C VAL A 51 -3.18 -2.20 0.69
N ILE A 52 -4.33 -1.75 0.22
CA ILE A 52 -5.18 -0.78 0.90
C ILE A 52 -6.42 -1.50 1.40
N TYR A 53 -6.67 -1.34 2.69
CA TYR A 53 -7.86 -1.83 3.36
C TYR A 53 -8.82 -0.68 3.63
N GLY A 54 -10.09 -0.87 3.30
CA GLY A 54 -11.19 -0.04 3.77
C GLY A 54 -11.67 -0.59 5.11
N CYS A 55 -11.48 0.19 6.19
CA CYS A 55 -11.85 -0.21 7.54
C CYS A 55 -13.06 0.59 8.03
N THR A 56 -14.08 -0.12 8.51
CA THR A 56 -15.25 0.43 9.20
C THR A 56 -15.37 -0.23 10.57
N SER A 57 -16.33 0.21 11.40
CA SER A 57 -16.59 -0.42 12.71
C SER A 57 -16.96 -1.91 12.62
N GLU A 58 -17.47 -2.36 11.47
CA GLU A 58 -18.03 -3.70 11.31
C GLU A 58 -17.19 -4.61 10.41
N ARG A 59 -16.36 -4.04 9.53
CA ARG A 59 -15.63 -4.79 8.51
C ARG A 59 -14.33 -4.13 8.08
N GLU A 60 -13.41 -5.00 7.69
CA GLU A 60 -12.16 -4.69 7.02
C GLU A 60 -12.15 -5.43 5.68
N GLU A 61 -11.99 -4.69 4.58
CA GLU A 61 -12.02 -5.23 3.23
C GLU A 61 -10.86 -4.69 2.41
N ILE A 62 -10.22 -5.55 1.60
CA ILE A 62 -9.23 -5.10 0.63
C ILE A 62 -9.94 -4.35 -0.48
N ILE A 63 -9.61 -3.07 -0.63
CA ILE A 63 -10.20 -2.22 -1.67
C ILE A 63 -9.24 -1.97 -2.83
N TYR A 64 -7.94 -2.17 -2.62
CA TYR A 64 -6.94 -1.99 -3.67
C TYR A 64 -5.64 -2.76 -3.39
N ILE A 65 -5.06 -3.33 -4.44
CA ILE A 65 -3.70 -3.88 -4.44
C ILE A 65 -2.91 -3.17 -5.53
N GLY A 66 -1.76 -2.61 -5.17
CA GLY A 66 -0.95 -1.81 -6.06
C GLY A 66 0.53 -2.17 -6.01
N ARG A 67 1.26 -1.70 -7.02
CA ARG A 67 2.72 -1.75 -7.08
C ARG A 67 3.33 -0.40 -7.45
N SER A 68 4.61 -0.27 -7.15
CA SER A 68 5.48 0.87 -7.44
C SER A 68 6.85 0.37 -7.93
N GLY A 69 7.63 1.27 -8.53
CA GLY A 69 8.87 0.93 -9.22
C GLY A 69 8.62 0.36 -10.61
N SER A 70 8.76 1.22 -11.63
CA SER A 70 8.86 0.78 -13.02
C SER A 70 10.34 0.69 -13.37
N MET A 71 10.77 -0.46 -13.89
CA MET A 71 12.12 -0.68 -14.37
C MET A 71 12.23 -0.18 -15.81
N ASN A 72 13.30 0.55 -16.11
CA ASN A 72 13.69 0.95 -17.46
C ASN A 72 14.44 -0.20 -18.15
N GLN A 73 14.66 -0.09 -19.46
CA GLN A 73 15.36 -1.12 -20.23
C GLN A 73 16.82 -1.31 -19.80
N ASP A 74 17.42 -0.29 -19.21
CA ASP A 74 18.79 -0.32 -18.67
C ASP A 74 18.87 -0.93 -17.25
N GLY A 75 17.75 -1.45 -16.71
CA GLY A 75 17.67 -2.01 -15.37
C GLY A 75 17.53 -0.98 -14.25
N SER A 76 17.58 0.32 -14.53
CA SER A 76 17.33 1.37 -13.55
C SER A 76 15.85 1.48 -13.17
N PHE A 77 15.54 1.87 -11.95
CA PHE A 77 14.16 2.19 -11.56
C PHE A 77 13.83 3.64 -11.87
N ARG A 78 12.64 3.87 -12.43
CA ARG A 78 12.04 5.21 -12.52
C ARG A 78 11.81 5.79 -11.12
N ASN A 79 11.81 7.12 -11.04
CA ASN A 79 11.44 7.91 -9.84
C ASN A 79 9.94 7.80 -9.50
N GLN A 80 9.47 6.58 -9.25
CA GLN A 80 8.12 6.18 -8.85
C GLN A 80 8.20 5.18 -7.69
N SER A 81 8.81 5.61 -6.58
CA SER A 81 8.89 4.82 -5.35
C SER A 81 7.52 4.55 -4.73
N LEU A 82 7.47 3.62 -3.78
CA LEU A 82 6.30 3.30 -2.99
C LEU A 82 5.73 4.53 -2.29
N LYS A 83 6.58 5.26 -1.55
CA LYS A 83 6.24 6.51 -0.88
C LYS A 83 5.60 7.53 -1.83
N LYS A 84 6.22 7.74 -3.00
CA LYS A 84 5.68 8.65 -4.02
C LYS A 84 4.37 8.13 -4.60
N ARG A 85 4.26 6.82 -4.83
CA ARG A 85 3.04 6.21 -5.35
C ARG A 85 1.88 6.39 -4.37
N LEU A 86 2.07 6.23 -3.07
CA LEU A 86 1.00 6.41 -2.09
C LEU A 86 0.46 7.85 -2.04
N THR A 87 1.33 8.85 -2.26
CA THR A 87 0.99 10.29 -2.17
C THR A 87 0.51 10.91 -3.49
N MET A 88 0.69 10.23 -4.61
CA MET A 88 0.25 10.72 -5.93
C MET A 88 -1.26 10.61 -6.14
N LYS A 89 -1.81 11.59 -6.86
CA LYS A 89 -3.21 11.60 -7.30
C LYS A 89 -3.54 10.44 -8.25
N GLN A 90 -4.78 9.96 -8.19
CA GLN A 90 -5.38 9.00 -9.11
C GLN A 90 -6.67 9.60 -9.65
N GLY A 91 -6.81 9.71 -10.97
CA GLY A 91 -7.98 10.37 -11.58
C GLY A 91 -8.13 11.87 -11.24
N GLY A 92 -7.05 12.54 -10.82
CA GLY A 92 -7.08 13.95 -10.43
C GLY A 92 -7.33 14.22 -8.94
N VAL A 93 -7.72 13.20 -8.16
CA VAL A 93 -7.94 13.26 -6.71
C VAL A 93 -6.84 12.51 -5.94
N TYR A 94 -6.59 12.86 -4.67
CA TYR A 94 -5.57 12.14 -3.90
C TYR A 94 -6.01 10.69 -3.63
N ARG A 95 -5.07 9.75 -3.50
CA ARG A 95 -5.42 8.33 -3.25
C ARG A 95 -6.26 8.13 -1.99
N LYS A 96 -6.08 8.96 -0.96
CA LYS A 96 -6.91 8.97 0.25
C LYS A 96 -8.37 9.39 0.02
N GLU A 97 -8.63 10.08 -1.09
CA GLU A 97 -9.97 10.53 -1.51
C GLU A 97 -10.54 9.61 -2.58
N PHE A 98 -9.69 8.87 -3.29
CA PHE A 98 -10.07 7.92 -4.33
C PHE A 98 -10.53 6.58 -3.75
N PHE A 99 -9.94 6.15 -2.64
CA PHE A 99 -10.19 4.89 -1.93
C PHE A 99 -10.77 5.20 -0.55
#